data_AF-A0A2M7NLA3-F1
#
_entry.id   AF-A0A2M7NLA3-F1
#
_cell.length_a   1.000
_cell.length_b   1.000
_cell.length_c   1.000
_cell.angle_alpha   90.00
_cell.angle_beta   90.00
_cell.angle_gamma   90.00
#
_symmetry.space_group_name_H-M   'P 1'
#
loop_
_entity.id
_entity.type
_entity.pdbx_description
1 polymer ?
#
loop_
_entity_poly.entity_id
_entity_poly.type
_entity_poly.pdbx_seq_one_letter_code
_entity_poly.pdbx_strand_id
1 'polypeptide(L)'
;MVTIKFTFPYPKFPVVRQTPKESNQWEGYNFVMNNDGLIEADYWLVFEDLLNNEETVKCSPKNTIFITGEGTATGNYEDSFLNQFEYVLTCQNRIHHSNTHYTHTANPWFVERNFDELVNQKEVLKTKKISLICSDKQHTEGHKKRYDFCMKLKAHFGDDIDLFGRGVNDFDKKLDTLKDYKYSIAIENAVEENWFTEKLYDCFLTHTIPLYYGCPNITDYFSPASLVKIDIDDFDRTVHEIEKLLKDDTFYETHLDAVIEAKEKYLYQYSIYPLVVNFIKENNIELTNSKKKIILSSRTSMSKIKKMSVKQTIRNIISKIPVLGNVWHYRNLGLYHESIEKKRLQEEKARLKEYLTSNDYIQEQRCKPWFADNGDKKLSLSCDILNENSTVLDFGGYEGQWSSDIYSKYNSTIYVFEPYKLFASQIEERFAKNPKIKVFDFGLSNKDITTKLYLSDNASTMFGKEEEAVDIKLQKATDFFKEHQIDTVDLVKMNIEGGEYDLLEHLIEEGFIKNIKNIKVQFHDFVINDAKERMTAIQKKLSLTHKIVYQYEFVWEHWKLKE
;
A
#
# COMPACT_ATOMS: atom_id res chain seq x y z
N MET A 1 -16.72 -18.42 32.43
CA MET A 1 -16.57 -17.90 31.06
C MET A 1 -15.10 -17.60 30.87
N VAL A 2 -14.48 -18.17 29.84
CA VAL A 2 -13.04 -18.02 29.59
C VAL A 2 -12.77 -16.65 28.99
N THR A 3 -11.79 -15.92 29.49
CA THR A 3 -11.47 -14.57 29.02
C THR A 3 -10.28 -14.58 28.06
N ILE A 4 -10.51 -14.14 26.82
CA ILE A 4 -9.44 -13.93 25.83
C ILE A 4 -9.21 -12.42 25.70
N LYS A 5 -8.01 -11.93 26.02
CA LYS A 5 -7.60 -10.59 25.59
C LYS A 5 -7.41 -10.66 24.08
N PHE A 6 -8.14 -9.86 23.31
CA PHE A 6 -7.99 -9.81 21.87
C PHE A 6 -7.44 -8.44 21.45
N THR A 7 -6.18 -8.42 21.04
CA THR A 7 -5.54 -7.25 20.44
C THR A 7 -5.73 -7.29 18.93
N PHE A 8 -6.36 -6.24 18.40
CA PHE A 8 -6.73 -6.10 17.01
C PHE A 8 -6.36 -4.69 16.51
N PRO A 9 -5.43 -4.54 15.55
CA PRO A 9 -4.79 -3.26 15.23
C PRO A 9 -5.67 -2.30 14.43
N TYR A 10 -6.92 -2.66 14.14
CA TYR A 10 -7.86 -1.83 13.38
C TYR A 10 -9.04 -1.38 14.27
N PRO A 11 -8.86 -0.39 15.17
CA PRO A 11 -9.84 -0.06 16.21
C PRO A 11 -11.17 0.50 15.68
N LYS A 12 -11.20 0.99 14.43
CA LYS A 12 -12.41 1.50 13.78
C LYS A 12 -13.21 0.42 13.06
N PHE A 13 -12.65 -0.78 12.90
CA PHE A 13 -13.33 -1.85 12.19
C PHE A 13 -14.32 -2.56 13.12
N PRO A 14 -15.58 -2.78 12.69
CA PRO A 14 -16.64 -3.30 13.56
C PRO A 14 -16.56 -4.82 13.72
N VAL A 15 -15.43 -5.36 14.18
CA VAL A 15 -15.19 -6.81 14.33
C VAL A 15 -16.15 -7.48 15.32
N VAL A 16 -16.74 -6.71 16.22
CA VAL A 16 -17.75 -7.17 17.19
C VAL A 16 -19.02 -7.71 16.49
N ARG A 17 -19.36 -7.15 15.32
CA ARG A 17 -20.52 -7.59 14.51
C ARG A 17 -20.42 -9.06 14.08
N GLN A 18 -19.23 -9.64 14.21
CA GLN A 18 -18.94 -10.98 13.75
C GLN A 18 -19.22 -12.09 14.78
N THR A 19 -19.87 -11.73 15.87
CA THR A 19 -20.33 -12.67 16.90
C THR A 19 -21.85 -12.60 17.04
N PRO A 20 -22.50 -13.68 17.51
CA PRO A 20 -23.93 -13.66 17.80
C PRO A 20 -24.27 -12.51 18.74
N LYS A 21 -25.32 -11.76 18.43
CA LYS A 21 -25.81 -10.59 19.16
C LYS A 21 -24.76 -9.49 19.36
N GLU A 22 -23.71 -9.48 18.54
CA GLU A 22 -22.58 -8.55 18.64
C GLU A 22 -21.97 -8.56 20.05
N SER A 23 -21.88 -9.76 20.65
CA SER A 23 -21.57 -9.92 22.08
C SER A 23 -20.09 -10.03 22.40
N ASN A 24 -19.22 -10.21 21.40
CA ASN A 24 -17.83 -10.67 21.56
C ASN A 24 -17.72 -12.02 22.30
N GLN A 25 -18.76 -12.86 22.20
CA GLN A 25 -18.77 -14.17 22.84
C GLN A 25 -18.91 -15.28 21.80
N TRP A 26 -18.17 -16.36 22.02
CA TRP A 26 -18.26 -17.57 21.21
C TRP A 26 -18.08 -18.80 22.09
N GLU A 27 -19.09 -19.68 22.15
CA GLU A 27 -19.04 -20.96 22.86
C GLU A 27 -18.43 -20.93 24.29
N GLY A 28 -18.79 -19.92 25.08
CA GLY A 28 -18.31 -19.77 26.47
C GLY A 28 -16.98 -19.04 26.64
N TYR A 29 -16.39 -18.57 25.54
CA TYR A 29 -15.25 -17.65 25.49
C TYR A 29 -15.73 -16.22 25.30
N ASN A 30 -15.15 -15.30 26.06
CA ASN A 30 -15.42 -13.87 26.03
C ASN A 30 -14.17 -13.12 25.56
N PHE A 31 -14.28 -12.45 24.41
CA PHE A 31 -13.19 -11.71 23.78
C PHE A 31 -13.23 -10.26 24.24
N VAL A 32 -12.22 -9.86 25.01
CA VAL A 32 -12.07 -8.48 25.48
C VAL A 32 -11.17 -7.73 24.50
N MET A 33 -11.80 -6.95 23.61
CA MET A 33 -11.14 -6.19 22.55
C MET A 33 -10.32 -5.02 23.09
N ASN A 34 -9.04 -4.91 22.70
CA ASN A 34 -8.21 -3.70 22.81
C ASN A 34 -8.31 -2.96 24.16
N ASN A 35 -8.39 -3.70 25.27
CA ASN A 35 -8.55 -3.12 26.60
C ASN A 35 -7.25 -3.20 27.40
N ASP A 36 -6.50 -2.11 27.42
CA ASP A 36 -5.26 -1.99 28.20
C ASP A 36 -5.49 -1.97 29.72
N GLY A 37 -6.73 -1.72 30.16
CA GLY A 37 -7.13 -1.80 31.56
C GLY A 37 -7.45 -3.23 32.04
N LEU A 38 -7.45 -4.22 31.15
CA LEU A 38 -7.70 -5.61 31.52
C LEU A 38 -6.54 -6.15 32.36
N ILE A 39 -6.82 -6.47 33.63
CA ILE A 39 -5.80 -6.89 34.59
C ILE A 39 -5.31 -8.32 34.29
N GLU A 40 -6.22 -9.24 33.98
CA GLU A 40 -5.94 -10.65 33.82
C GLU A 40 -6.77 -11.26 32.68
N ALA A 41 -6.16 -12.17 31.92
CA ALA A 41 -6.82 -12.96 30.88
C ALA A 41 -6.36 -14.42 30.94
N ASP A 42 -7.19 -15.32 30.43
CA ASP A 42 -6.86 -16.75 30.30
C ASP A 42 -5.98 -16.99 29.07
N TYR A 43 -6.30 -16.32 27.96
CA TYR A 43 -5.53 -16.33 26.72
C TYR A 43 -5.29 -14.89 26.23
N TRP A 44 -4.25 -14.71 25.44
CA TRP A 44 -4.01 -13.47 24.70
C TRP A 44 -3.87 -13.76 23.21
N LEU A 45 -4.86 -13.33 22.43
CA LEU A 45 -4.88 -13.36 20.98
C LEU A 45 -4.40 -12.03 20.41
N VAL A 46 -3.47 -12.07 19.46
CA VAL A 46 -3.01 -10.93 18.68
C VAL A 46 -3.17 -11.22 17.20
N PHE A 47 -3.84 -10.33 16.47
CA PHE A 47 -4.01 -10.41 15.02
C PHE A 47 -3.12 -9.37 14.34
N GLU A 48 -2.27 -9.77 13.39
CA GLU A 48 -1.38 -8.91 12.58
C GLU A 48 -0.30 -8.13 13.36
N ASP A 49 -0.67 -7.31 14.33
CA ASP A 49 0.24 -6.53 15.19
C ASP A 49 -0.46 -6.08 16.47
N LEU A 50 0.29 -5.45 17.38
CA LEU A 50 -0.29 -4.75 18.53
C LEU A 50 -0.88 -3.40 18.13
N LEU A 51 -1.89 -2.93 18.88
CA LEU A 51 -2.47 -1.60 18.69
C LEU A 51 -1.51 -0.52 19.21
N ASN A 52 -0.85 -0.80 20.33
CA ASN A 52 0.12 0.08 20.95
C ASN A 52 1.56 -0.44 20.76
N ASN A 53 2.56 0.43 20.97
CA ASN A 53 3.97 0.04 20.91
C ASN A 53 4.31 -1.13 21.83
N GLU A 54 3.70 -1.15 23.01
CA GLU A 54 3.75 -2.23 23.97
C GLU A 54 2.37 -2.36 24.61
N GLU A 55 1.98 -3.59 24.93
CA GLU A 55 0.77 -3.89 25.68
C GLU A 55 1.10 -4.86 26.80
N THR A 56 0.25 -4.90 27.83
CA THR A 56 0.44 -5.82 28.96
C THR A 56 -0.88 -6.41 29.43
N VAL A 57 -0.80 -7.60 30.03
CA VAL A 57 -1.87 -8.25 30.78
C VAL A 57 -1.25 -9.34 31.66
N LYS A 58 -1.91 -9.72 32.75
CA LYS A 58 -1.56 -10.94 33.48
C LYS A 58 -2.13 -12.15 32.73
N CYS A 59 -1.27 -12.92 32.10
CA CYS A 59 -1.63 -14.10 31.30
C CYS A 59 -0.47 -15.10 31.33
N SER A 60 -0.75 -16.36 31.03
CA SER A 60 0.30 -17.36 30.84
C SER A 60 0.99 -17.12 29.50
N PRO A 61 2.34 -17.10 29.42
CA PRO A 61 3.04 -17.07 28.13
C PRO A 61 2.64 -18.24 27.23
N LYS A 62 2.31 -19.41 27.82
CA LYS A 62 1.85 -20.60 27.11
C LYS A 62 0.46 -20.47 26.51
N ASN A 63 -0.24 -19.36 26.73
CA ASN A 63 -1.59 -19.10 26.26
C ASN A 63 -1.63 -17.86 25.35
N THR A 64 -0.51 -17.54 24.70
CA THR A 64 -0.37 -16.43 23.74
C THR A 64 -0.45 -16.97 22.32
N ILE A 65 -1.35 -16.40 21.51
CA ILE A 65 -1.68 -16.85 20.15
C ILE A 65 -1.53 -15.66 19.22
N PHE A 66 -0.79 -15.86 18.13
CA PHE A 66 -0.63 -14.88 17.07
C PHE A 66 -1.22 -15.40 15.76
N ILE A 67 -1.95 -14.56 15.03
CA ILE A 67 -2.48 -14.86 13.70
C ILE A 67 -1.93 -13.82 12.71
N THR A 68 -1.34 -14.27 11.61
CA THR A 68 -0.95 -13.38 10.51
C THR A 68 -2.18 -12.89 9.75
N GLY A 69 -2.24 -11.61 9.36
CA GLY A 69 -3.34 -11.05 8.58
C GLY A 69 -3.05 -10.93 7.08
N GLU A 70 -1.85 -11.32 6.65
CA GLU A 70 -1.31 -11.09 5.31
C GLU A 70 -0.51 -12.30 4.83
N GLY A 71 -0.58 -12.61 3.53
CA GLY A 71 0.19 -13.67 2.87
C GLY A 71 1.66 -13.30 2.66
N THR A 72 2.45 -14.23 2.14
CA THR A 72 3.91 -14.10 1.97
C THR A 72 4.30 -12.91 1.08
N ALA A 73 3.48 -12.58 0.09
CA ALA A 73 3.72 -11.50 -0.86
C ALA A 73 3.65 -10.10 -0.23
N THR A 74 2.91 -9.93 0.86
CA THR A 74 2.62 -8.60 1.47
C THR A 74 3.06 -8.51 2.92
N GLY A 75 2.85 -9.56 3.72
CA GLY A 75 3.12 -9.56 5.15
C GLY A 75 4.49 -10.13 5.49
N ASN A 76 5.35 -9.38 6.17
CA ASN A 76 6.63 -9.87 6.70
C ASN A 76 6.64 -9.81 8.23
N TYR A 77 7.01 -10.91 8.88
CA TYR A 77 7.02 -11.04 10.34
C TYR A 77 8.39 -11.53 10.81
N GLU A 78 9.09 -10.70 11.58
CA GLU A 78 10.41 -11.08 12.09
C GLU A 78 10.32 -12.11 13.22
N ASP A 79 11.24 -13.09 13.23
CA ASP A 79 11.35 -14.09 14.31
C ASP A 79 11.37 -13.44 15.70
N SER A 80 12.06 -12.30 15.84
CA SER A 80 12.12 -11.60 17.14
C SER A 80 10.75 -11.16 17.65
N PHE A 81 9.84 -10.79 16.74
CA PHE A 81 8.47 -10.44 17.10
C PHE A 81 7.63 -11.71 17.36
N LEU A 82 7.77 -12.73 16.52
CA LEU A 82 7.02 -13.98 16.62
C LEU A 82 7.37 -14.79 17.89
N ASN A 83 8.62 -14.75 18.33
CA ASN A 83 9.11 -15.43 19.53
C ASN A 83 8.49 -14.90 20.84
N GLN A 84 7.66 -13.85 20.78
CA GLN A 84 6.88 -13.39 21.92
C GLN A 84 5.63 -14.25 22.17
N PHE A 85 5.24 -15.08 21.20
CA PHE A 85 4.01 -15.87 21.22
C PHE A 85 4.31 -17.35 21.36
N GLU A 86 3.44 -18.09 22.05
CA GLU A 86 3.55 -19.55 22.13
C GLU A 86 3.10 -20.20 20.84
N TYR A 87 2.00 -19.71 20.23
CA TYR A 87 1.43 -20.28 19.01
C TYR A 87 1.37 -19.24 17.89
N VAL A 88 1.75 -19.65 16.68
CA VAL A 88 1.69 -18.82 15.47
C VAL A 88 0.83 -19.53 14.43
N LEU A 89 -0.32 -18.94 14.09
CA LEU A 89 -1.23 -19.41 13.04
C LEU A 89 -0.98 -18.56 11.79
N THR A 90 -0.69 -19.22 10.67
CA THR A 90 -0.27 -18.50 9.45
C THR A 90 -0.45 -19.33 8.18
N CYS A 91 -0.67 -18.68 7.04
CA CYS A 91 -0.55 -19.34 5.72
C CYS A 91 0.90 -19.35 5.20
N GLN A 92 1.80 -18.53 5.79
CA GLN A 92 3.15 -18.33 5.29
C GLN A 92 4.09 -19.48 5.64
N ASN A 93 4.36 -20.35 4.66
CA ASN A 93 5.27 -21.50 4.81
C ASN A 93 6.72 -21.13 5.18
N ARG A 94 7.13 -19.88 4.97
CA ARG A 94 8.46 -19.35 5.33
C ARG A 94 8.63 -19.08 6.82
N ILE A 95 7.54 -19.02 7.59
CA ILE A 95 7.59 -18.78 9.02
C ILE A 95 7.93 -20.09 9.72
N HIS A 96 9.05 -20.10 10.45
CA HIS A 96 9.53 -21.27 11.17
C HIS A 96 9.59 -20.98 12.67
N HIS A 97 8.43 -21.02 13.32
CA HIS A 97 8.28 -20.95 14.78
C HIS A 97 8.07 -22.36 15.38
N SER A 98 8.46 -22.58 16.63
CA SER A 98 8.42 -23.92 17.25
C SER A 98 7.02 -24.51 17.36
N ASN A 99 5.98 -23.68 17.52
CA ASN A 99 4.58 -24.08 17.42
C ASN A 99 3.88 -23.27 16.31
N THR A 100 4.29 -23.51 15.07
CA THR A 100 3.60 -22.97 13.89
C THR A 100 2.46 -23.88 13.49
N HIS A 101 1.28 -23.30 13.22
CA HIS A 101 0.12 -24.01 12.70
C HIS A 101 -0.28 -23.38 11.36
N TYR A 102 -0.19 -24.17 10.28
CA TYR A 102 -0.53 -23.67 8.95
C TYR A 102 -2.05 -23.67 8.75
N THR A 103 -2.62 -22.49 8.54
CA THR A 103 -4.05 -22.26 8.35
C THR A 103 -4.28 -20.93 7.61
N HIS A 104 -5.52 -20.57 7.30
CA HIS A 104 -5.81 -19.29 6.67
C HIS A 104 -5.71 -18.13 7.65
N THR A 105 -5.59 -16.91 7.12
CA THR A 105 -5.29 -15.70 7.88
C THR A 105 -6.48 -15.10 8.63
N ALA A 106 -7.60 -15.82 8.75
CA ALA A 106 -8.79 -15.46 9.53
C ALA A 106 -9.23 -13.98 9.44
N ASN A 107 -9.04 -13.35 8.27
CA ASN A 107 -9.39 -11.96 8.09
C ASN A 107 -10.90 -11.75 8.38
N PRO A 108 -11.28 -10.58 8.91
CA PRO A 108 -12.68 -10.27 9.16
C PRO A 108 -13.43 -9.97 7.85
N TRP A 109 -14.71 -10.35 7.76
CA TRP A 109 -15.58 -9.99 6.63
C TRP A 109 -15.95 -8.51 6.54
N PHE A 110 -16.08 -8.04 5.30
CA PHE A 110 -16.29 -6.61 5.02
C PHE A 110 -17.76 -6.28 4.75
N VAL A 111 -18.57 -7.25 4.33
CA VAL A 111 -20.02 -7.04 4.10
C VAL A 111 -20.71 -6.46 5.34
N GLU A 112 -21.52 -5.43 5.13
CA GLU A 112 -22.16 -4.64 6.19
C GLU A 112 -23.40 -5.33 6.77
N ARG A 113 -23.18 -6.56 7.27
CA ARG A 113 -24.15 -7.40 7.97
C ARG A 113 -23.51 -8.00 9.23
N ASN A 114 -24.29 -8.11 10.30
CA ASN A 114 -23.85 -8.81 11.50
C ASN A 114 -24.11 -10.32 11.42
N PHE A 115 -23.55 -11.07 12.35
CA PHE A 115 -23.63 -12.53 12.40
C PHE A 115 -25.08 -13.04 12.33
N ASP A 116 -25.97 -12.45 13.14
CA ASP A 116 -27.37 -12.90 13.22
C ASP A 116 -28.12 -12.60 11.92
N GLU A 117 -27.89 -11.45 11.29
CA GLU A 117 -28.46 -11.13 9.98
C GLU A 117 -28.02 -12.14 8.92
N LEU A 118 -26.72 -12.49 8.90
CA LEU A 118 -26.17 -13.44 7.95
C LEU A 118 -26.75 -14.84 8.16
N VAL A 119 -26.81 -15.33 9.41
CA VAL A 119 -27.39 -16.65 9.72
C VAL A 119 -28.88 -16.72 9.39
N ASN A 120 -29.64 -15.65 9.63
CA ASN A 120 -31.09 -15.64 9.41
C ASN A 120 -31.50 -15.35 7.95
N GLN A 121 -30.56 -14.95 7.09
CA GLN A 121 -30.82 -14.72 5.67
C GLN A 121 -30.89 -16.05 4.91
N LYS A 122 -32.12 -16.55 4.72
CA LYS A 122 -32.40 -17.84 4.04
C LYS A 122 -32.65 -17.72 2.54
N GLU A 123 -33.22 -16.61 2.09
CA GLU A 123 -33.56 -16.39 0.69
C GLU A 123 -32.96 -15.08 0.19
N VAL A 124 -32.42 -15.09 -1.02
CA VAL A 124 -31.86 -13.90 -1.68
C VAL A 124 -32.28 -13.88 -3.13
N LEU A 125 -32.88 -12.76 -3.53
CA LEU A 125 -33.13 -12.48 -4.93
C LEU A 125 -31.85 -11.93 -5.57
N LYS A 126 -31.38 -12.56 -6.65
CA LYS A 126 -30.29 -12.06 -7.49
C LYS A 126 -30.87 -11.43 -8.74
N THR A 127 -30.61 -10.14 -8.95
CA THR A 127 -31.12 -9.38 -10.11
C THR A 127 -30.05 -9.07 -11.14
N LYS A 128 -28.78 -9.30 -10.82
CA LYS A 128 -27.62 -9.05 -11.68
C LYS A 128 -26.81 -10.32 -11.89
N LYS A 129 -26.07 -10.38 -12.99
CA LYS A 129 -25.28 -11.57 -13.36
C LYS A 129 -23.97 -11.64 -12.61
N ILE A 130 -23.04 -10.74 -12.91
CA ILE A 130 -21.66 -10.84 -12.45
C ILE A 130 -21.08 -9.49 -12.04
N SER A 131 -20.39 -9.49 -10.91
CA SER A 131 -19.60 -8.36 -10.42
C SER A 131 -18.11 -8.70 -10.49
N LEU A 132 -17.28 -7.66 -10.52
CA LEU A 132 -15.83 -7.75 -10.51
C LEU A 132 -15.30 -6.69 -9.55
N ILE A 133 -14.57 -7.09 -8.51
CA ILE A 133 -14.05 -6.14 -7.51
C ILE A 133 -12.52 -6.15 -7.56
N CYS A 134 -11.93 -5.09 -8.11
CA CYS A 134 -10.49 -4.94 -8.26
C CYS A 134 -10.06 -3.48 -8.07
N SER A 135 -9.20 -3.21 -7.08
CA SER A 135 -8.58 -1.90 -6.91
C SER A 135 -7.46 -1.65 -7.92
N ASP A 136 -7.13 -0.39 -8.14
CA ASP A 136 -5.97 0.12 -8.91
C ASP A 136 -4.58 -0.18 -8.32
N LYS A 137 -4.51 -0.81 -7.14
CA LYS A 137 -3.24 -1.19 -6.51
C LYS A 137 -2.40 -2.09 -7.42
N GLN A 138 -1.13 -1.71 -7.61
CA GLN A 138 -0.17 -2.40 -8.47
C GLN A 138 1.22 -2.63 -7.81
N HIS A 139 1.28 -2.66 -6.48
CA HIS A 139 2.55 -2.70 -5.73
C HIS A 139 3.33 -4.03 -5.79
N THR A 140 2.68 -5.14 -6.14
CA THR A 140 3.29 -6.48 -6.23
C THR A 140 3.01 -7.08 -7.60
N GLU A 141 3.77 -8.11 -8.00
CA GLU A 141 3.51 -8.82 -9.26
C GLU A 141 2.07 -9.35 -9.32
N GLY A 142 1.58 -9.97 -8.24
CA GLY A 142 0.21 -10.47 -8.17
C GLY A 142 -0.85 -9.35 -8.22
N HIS A 143 -0.55 -8.17 -7.68
CA HIS A 143 -1.42 -6.99 -7.85
C HIS A 143 -1.53 -6.57 -9.32
N LYS A 144 -0.41 -6.49 -10.04
CA LYS A 144 -0.37 -6.13 -11.47
C LYS A 144 -1.11 -7.14 -12.34
N LYS A 145 -0.78 -8.43 -12.19
CA LYS A 145 -1.45 -9.53 -12.92
C LYS A 145 -2.97 -9.51 -12.72
N ARG A 146 -3.40 -9.34 -11.47
CA ARG A 146 -4.83 -9.22 -11.15
C ARG A 146 -5.45 -8.00 -11.82
N TYR A 147 -4.83 -6.83 -11.71
CA TYR A 147 -5.35 -5.61 -12.33
C TYR A 147 -5.48 -5.75 -13.85
N ASP A 148 -4.43 -6.20 -14.52
CA ASP A 148 -4.40 -6.42 -15.98
C ASP A 148 -5.49 -7.41 -16.42
N PHE A 149 -5.62 -8.53 -15.71
CA PHE A 149 -6.66 -9.52 -15.98
C PHE A 149 -8.06 -8.91 -15.83
N CYS A 150 -8.31 -8.17 -14.74
CA CYS A 150 -9.60 -7.53 -14.48
C CYS A 150 -9.96 -6.48 -15.54
N MET A 151 -9.01 -5.66 -15.98
CA MET A 151 -9.25 -4.65 -17.02
C MET A 151 -9.52 -5.31 -18.38
N LYS A 152 -8.75 -6.35 -18.75
CA LYS A 152 -8.99 -7.14 -19.97
C LYS A 152 -10.37 -7.80 -19.93
N LEU A 153 -10.75 -8.35 -18.78
CA LEU A 153 -12.05 -9.00 -18.59
C LEU A 153 -13.20 -7.99 -18.75
N LYS A 154 -13.09 -6.81 -18.13
CA LYS A 154 -14.07 -5.72 -18.30
C LYS A 154 -14.15 -5.23 -19.75
N ALA A 155 -13.01 -5.12 -20.44
CA ALA A 155 -12.98 -4.74 -21.85
C ALA A 155 -13.67 -5.77 -22.76
N HIS A 156 -13.49 -7.06 -22.47
CA HIS A 156 -14.13 -8.16 -23.23
C HIS A 156 -15.64 -8.22 -23.02
N PHE A 157 -16.09 -8.20 -21.76
CA PHE A 157 -17.52 -8.38 -21.42
C PHE A 157 -18.33 -7.08 -21.44
N GLY A 158 -17.68 -5.91 -21.47
CA GLY A 158 -18.37 -4.62 -21.51
C GLY A 158 -19.39 -4.50 -20.37
N ASP A 159 -20.65 -4.22 -20.72
CA ASP A 159 -21.74 -4.01 -19.76
C ASP A 159 -22.24 -5.29 -19.08
N ASP A 160 -21.79 -6.48 -19.50
CA ASP A 160 -22.17 -7.73 -18.85
C ASP A 160 -21.48 -7.92 -17.47
N ILE A 161 -20.38 -7.21 -17.21
CA ILE A 161 -19.66 -7.22 -15.93
C ILE A 161 -19.68 -5.82 -15.29
N ASP A 162 -20.22 -5.73 -14.07
CA ASP A 162 -20.10 -4.52 -13.27
C ASP A 162 -18.76 -4.52 -12.51
N LEU A 163 -17.88 -3.58 -12.87
CA LEU A 163 -16.56 -3.41 -12.27
C LEU A 163 -16.62 -2.38 -11.13
N PHE A 164 -16.09 -2.76 -9.97
CA PHE A 164 -15.97 -1.96 -8.76
C PHE A 164 -14.52 -2.02 -8.25
N GLY A 165 -14.12 -1.00 -7.50
CA GLY A 165 -12.83 -1.01 -6.82
C GLY A 165 -12.25 0.38 -6.64
N ARG A 166 -11.43 0.53 -5.60
CA ARG A 166 -10.76 1.80 -5.31
C ARG A 166 -9.87 2.23 -6.47
N GLY A 167 -9.98 3.50 -6.85
CA GLY A 167 -9.25 4.08 -7.99
C GLY A 167 -9.73 3.64 -9.36
N VAL A 168 -10.83 2.86 -9.43
CA VAL A 168 -11.41 2.37 -10.68
C VAL A 168 -12.89 2.78 -10.76
N ASN A 169 -13.70 2.25 -9.85
CA ASN A 169 -15.10 2.63 -9.66
C ASN A 169 -15.44 2.41 -8.18
N ASP A 170 -15.26 3.48 -7.40
CA ASP A 170 -15.42 3.45 -5.95
C ASP A 170 -16.85 3.09 -5.52
N PHE A 171 -16.97 2.50 -4.33
CA PHE A 171 -18.25 2.13 -3.73
C PHE A 171 -18.19 2.35 -2.22
N ASP A 172 -19.33 2.72 -1.62
CA ASP A 172 -19.41 3.00 -0.18
C ASP A 172 -19.48 1.73 0.66
N LYS A 173 -20.22 0.71 0.18
CA LYS A 173 -20.52 -0.52 0.91
C LYS A 173 -20.18 -1.75 0.09
N LYS A 174 -19.39 -2.65 0.66
CA LYS A 174 -19.01 -3.92 0.01
C LYS A 174 -20.23 -4.79 -0.28
N LEU A 175 -21.27 -4.72 0.56
CA LEU A 175 -22.50 -5.45 0.35
C LEU A 175 -23.17 -5.12 -0.99
N ASP A 176 -23.12 -3.86 -1.43
CA ASP A 176 -23.81 -3.40 -2.65
C ASP A 176 -23.15 -3.89 -3.93
N THR A 177 -21.89 -4.31 -3.86
CA THR A 177 -21.17 -4.89 -5.00
C THR A 177 -21.40 -6.39 -5.16
N LEU A 178 -22.09 -7.05 -4.21
CA LEU A 178 -22.23 -8.51 -4.16
C LEU A 178 -23.69 -8.97 -4.03
N LYS A 179 -24.49 -8.32 -3.18
CA LYS A 179 -25.80 -8.82 -2.76
C LYS A 179 -26.75 -9.16 -3.93
N ASP A 180 -26.73 -8.36 -4.99
CA ASP A 180 -27.65 -8.47 -6.14
C ASP A 180 -27.09 -9.39 -7.25
N TYR A 181 -25.84 -9.85 -7.15
CA TYR A 181 -25.15 -10.59 -8.20
C TYR A 181 -25.18 -12.11 -7.95
N LYS A 182 -25.43 -12.89 -9.02
CA LYS A 182 -25.28 -14.36 -8.99
C LYS A 182 -23.81 -14.76 -8.80
N TYR A 183 -22.90 -14.04 -9.46
CA TYR A 183 -21.48 -14.34 -9.54
C TYR A 183 -20.61 -13.14 -9.16
N SER A 184 -19.41 -13.41 -8.64
CA SER A 184 -18.38 -12.38 -8.46
C SER A 184 -17.00 -12.92 -8.81
N ILE A 185 -16.24 -12.19 -9.62
CA ILE A 185 -14.82 -12.48 -9.84
C ILE A 185 -14.05 -12.12 -8.56
N ALA A 186 -13.43 -13.12 -7.93
CA ALA A 186 -12.77 -13.02 -6.64
C ALA A 186 -11.30 -13.48 -6.75
N ILE A 187 -10.39 -12.53 -6.93
CA ILE A 187 -8.97 -12.83 -7.19
C ILE A 187 -8.10 -12.31 -6.05
N GLU A 188 -7.36 -13.23 -5.41
CA GLU A 188 -6.36 -12.87 -4.40
C GLU A 188 -5.17 -12.16 -5.01
N ASN A 189 -4.45 -11.40 -4.19
CA ASN A 189 -3.24 -10.68 -4.60
C ASN A 189 -1.99 -11.58 -4.75
N ALA A 190 -2.08 -12.87 -4.43
CA ALA A 190 -1.01 -13.84 -4.55
C ALA A 190 -1.58 -15.26 -4.64
N VAL A 191 -0.79 -16.19 -5.18
CA VAL A 191 -1.07 -17.63 -5.15
C VAL A 191 -0.28 -18.26 -4.01
N GLU A 192 -0.98 -18.79 -3.01
CA GLU A 192 -0.35 -19.36 -1.82
C GLU A 192 -1.30 -20.36 -1.13
N GLU A 193 -0.75 -21.46 -0.59
CA GLU A 193 -1.53 -22.44 0.16
C GLU A 193 -2.15 -21.80 1.41
N ASN A 194 -3.41 -22.15 1.69
CA ASN A 194 -4.21 -21.59 2.78
C ASN A 194 -4.46 -20.07 2.69
N TRP A 195 -4.08 -19.39 1.60
CA TRP A 195 -4.30 -17.95 1.44
C TRP A 195 -5.63 -17.63 0.76
N PHE A 196 -6.67 -17.47 1.56
CA PHE A 196 -7.96 -16.94 1.12
C PHE A 196 -8.49 -15.88 2.10
N THR A 197 -9.13 -14.86 1.55
CA THR A 197 -9.49 -13.64 2.29
C THR A 197 -10.95 -13.26 2.06
N GLU A 198 -11.32 -12.04 2.45
CA GLU A 198 -12.69 -11.50 2.33
C GLU A 198 -13.19 -11.54 0.90
N LYS A 199 -12.29 -11.50 -0.08
CA LYS A 199 -12.64 -11.60 -1.50
C LYS A 199 -13.43 -12.87 -1.79
N LEU A 200 -13.08 -13.99 -1.14
CA LEU A 200 -13.80 -15.25 -1.29
C LEU A 200 -15.04 -15.30 -0.40
N TYR A 201 -14.88 -15.21 0.92
CA TYR A 201 -15.99 -15.53 1.82
C TYR A 201 -17.05 -14.43 1.88
N ASP A 202 -16.77 -13.17 1.52
CA ASP A 202 -17.84 -12.16 1.34
C ASP A 202 -18.82 -12.56 0.22
N CYS A 203 -18.35 -13.31 -0.78
CA CYS A 203 -19.22 -13.88 -1.81
C CYS A 203 -20.17 -14.90 -1.17
N PHE A 204 -19.65 -15.86 -0.39
CA PHE A 204 -20.48 -16.84 0.31
C PHE A 204 -21.49 -16.19 1.26
N LEU A 205 -21.04 -15.21 2.06
CA LEU A 205 -21.90 -14.47 2.99
C LEU A 205 -23.07 -13.77 2.31
N THR A 206 -22.94 -13.44 1.03
CA THR A 206 -23.98 -12.78 0.21
C THR A 206 -24.70 -13.73 -0.73
N HIS A 207 -24.48 -15.04 -0.62
CA HIS A 207 -25.00 -16.07 -1.54
C HIS A 207 -24.60 -15.82 -3.00
N THR A 208 -23.39 -15.32 -3.21
CA THR A 208 -22.80 -15.06 -4.52
C THR A 208 -21.77 -16.16 -4.79
N ILE A 209 -21.83 -16.81 -5.96
CA ILE A 209 -20.84 -17.82 -6.34
C ILE A 209 -19.54 -17.12 -6.74
N PRO A 210 -18.41 -17.36 -6.06
CA PRO A 210 -17.14 -16.76 -6.44
C PRO A 210 -16.52 -17.51 -7.62
N LEU A 211 -16.06 -16.73 -8.60
CA LEU A 211 -15.18 -17.16 -9.67
C LEU A 211 -13.76 -16.84 -9.21
N TYR A 212 -13.07 -17.86 -8.69
CA TYR A 212 -12.01 -17.70 -7.72
C TYR A 212 -10.62 -18.10 -8.22
N TYR A 213 -9.62 -17.31 -7.85
CA TYR A 213 -8.19 -17.59 -8.05
C TYR A 213 -7.37 -17.08 -6.85
N GLY A 214 -6.45 -17.88 -6.32
CA GLY A 214 -5.60 -17.51 -5.18
C GLY A 214 -5.07 -18.70 -4.40
N CYS A 215 -5.94 -19.41 -3.67
CA CYS A 215 -5.56 -20.54 -2.82
C CYS A 215 -5.56 -21.88 -3.59
N PRO A 216 -4.41 -22.53 -3.86
CA PRO A 216 -4.36 -23.79 -4.62
C PRO A 216 -5.19 -24.91 -3.98
N ASN A 217 -5.09 -25.03 -2.66
CA ASN A 217 -5.74 -26.05 -1.85
C ASN A 217 -7.09 -25.60 -1.27
N ILE A 218 -7.79 -24.64 -1.91
CA ILE A 218 -9.08 -24.12 -1.41
C ILE A 218 -10.15 -25.21 -1.21
N THR A 219 -10.03 -26.31 -1.95
CA THR A 219 -10.96 -27.45 -1.88
C THR A 219 -10.78 -28.31 -0.61
N ASP A 220 -9.73 -28.07 0.16
CA ASP A 220 -9.58 -28.63 1.51
C ASP A 220 -10.52 -27.91 2.50
N TYR A 221 -10.86 -26.66 2.20
CA TYR A 221 -11.69 -25.79 3.03
C TYR A 221 -13.15 -25.77 2.60
N PHE A 222 -13.42 -25.70 1.30
CA PHE A 222 -14.79 -25.57 0.78
C PHE A 222 -15.07 -26.57 -0.33
N SER A 223 -16.33 -26.98 -0.48
CA SER A 223 -16.74 -27.87 -1.55
C SER A 223 -16.36 -27.29 -2.92
N PRO A 224 -15.83 -28.08 -3.87
CA PRO A 224 -15.63 -27.63 -5.25
C PRO A 224 -16.91 -27.12 -5.92
N ALA A 225 -18.09 -27.50 -5.43
CA ALA A 225 -19.37 -27.01 -5.93
C ALA A 225 -19.75 -25.61 -5.40
N SER A 226 -19.04 -25.08 -4.40
CA SER A 226 -19.34 -23.75 -3.84
C SER A 226 -18.70 -22.60 -4.63
N LEU A 227 -17.79 -22.90 -5.55
CA LEU A 227 -17.00 -21.90 -6.28
C LEU A 227 -16.63 -22.40 -7.68
N VAL A 228 -16.30 -21.49 -8.58
CA VAL A 228 -15.74 -21.81 -9.90
C VAL A 228 -14.27 -21.42 -9.89
N LYS A 229 -13.34 -22.37 -10.04
CA LYS A 229 -11.91 -22.03 -10.18
C LYS A 229 -11.68 -21.41 -11.56
N ILE A 230 -11.05 -20.25 -11.60
CA ILE A 230 -10.58 -19.60 -12.83
C ILE A 230 -9.05 -19.62 -12.87
N ASP A 231 -8.45 -19.28 -14.01
CA ASP A 231 -7.00 -19.15 -14.15
C ASP A 231 -6.65 -17.80 -14.81
N ILE A 232 -6.04 -16.90 -14.05
CA ILE A 232 -5.74 -15.55 -14.55
C ILE A 232 -4.53 -15.54 -15.51
N ASP A 233 -3.71 -16.59 -15.51
CA ASP A 233 -2.57 -16.73 -16.43
C ASP A 233 -3.01 -17.32 -17.79
N ASP A 234 -4.25 -17.83 -17.91
CA ASP A 234 -4.86 -18.33 -19.16
C ASP A 234 -6.18 -17.59 -19.46
N PHE A 235 -6.04 -16.37 -20.01
CA PHE A 235 -7.15 -15.45 -20.23
C PHE A 235 -8.23 -16.02 -21.16
N ASP A 236 -7.84 -16.54 -22.34
CA ASP A 236 -8.78 -17.00 -23.36
C ASP A 236 -9.62 -18.18 -22.86
N ARG A 237 -8.98 -19.14 -22.18
CA ARG A 237 -9.69 -20.26 -21.56
C ARG A 237 -10.63 -19.79 -20.47
N THR A 238 -10.18 -18.90 -19.59
CA THR A 238 -11.02 -18.39 -18.50
C THR A 238 -12.22 -17.62 -19.03
N VAL A 239 -12.05 -16.78 -20.05
CA VAL A 239 -13.15 -16.10 -20.74
C VAL A 239 -14.15 -17.10 -21.31
N HIS A 240 -13.66 -18.16 -21.98
CA HIS A 240 -14.53 -19.21 -22.54
C HIS A 240 -15.38 -19.90 -21.47
N GLU A 241 -14.79 -20.23 -20.31
CA GLU A 241 -15.52 -20.85 -19.20
C GLU A 241 -16.55 -19.88 -18.58
N ILE A 242 -16.22 -18.59 -18.46
CA ILE A 242 -17.16 -17.57 -17.99
C ILE A 242 -18.32 -17.40 -18.98
N GLU A 243 -18.06 -17.35 -20.28
CA GLU A 243 -19.13 -17.26 -21.29
C GLU A 243 -20.05 -18.47 -21.26
N LYS A 244 -19.49 -19.67 -21.05
CA LYS A 244 -20.27 -20.90 -20.90
C LYS A 244 -21.12 -20.86 -19.63
N LEU A 245 -20.55 -20.42 -18.51
CA LEU A 245 -21.26 -20.22 -17.25
C LEU A 245 -22.43 -19.25 -17.40
N LEU A 246 -22.21 -18.10 -18.06
CA LEU A 246 -23.24 -17.08 -18.25
C LEU A 246 -24.37 -17.48 -19.22
N LYS A 247 -24.21 -18.58 -19.97
CA LYS A 247 -25.24 -19.19 -20.82
C LYS A 247 -26.03 -20.29 -20.10
N ASP A 248 -25.58 -20.74 -18.92
CA ASP A 248 -26.27 -21.73 -18.11
C ASP A 248 -27.16 -21.05 -17.07
N ASP A 249 -28.45 -20.91 -17.41
CA ASP A 249 -29.44 -20.29 -16.54
C ASP A 249 -29.77 -21.10 -15.28
N THR A 250 -29.25 -22.33 -15.14
CA THR A 250 -29.50 -23.24 -14.01
C THR A 250 -28.31 -23.40 -13.07
N PHE A 251 -27.12 -22.93 -13.48
CA PHE A 251 -25.89 -23.16 -12.73
C PHE A 251 -25.96 -22.56 -11.32
N TYR A 252 -26.45 -21.33 -11.20
CA TYR A 252 -26.52 -20.66 -9.90
C TYR A 252 -27.41 -21.44 -8.91
N GLU A 253 -28.60 -21.82 -9.35
CA GLU A 253 -29.62 -22.49 -8.55
C GLU A 253 -29.15 -23.89 -8.12
N THR A 254 -28.44 -24.60 -8.99
CA THR A 254 -27.91 -25.95 -8.70
C THR A 254 -26.70 -25.94 -7.76
N HIS A 255 -25.99 -24.82 -7.63
CA HIS A 255 -24.80 -24.69 -6.78
C HIS A 255 -25.06 -23.88 -5.50
N LEU A 256 -26.24 -23.27 -5.36
CA LEU A 256 -26.58 -22.41 -4.22
C LEU A 256 -26.49 -23.13 -2.88
N ASP A 257 -26.91 -24.39 -2.79
CA ASP A 257 -26.81 -25.17 -1.55
C ASP A 257 -25.35 -25.32 -1.08
N ALA A 258 -24.42 -25.54 -2.01
CA ALA A 258 -23.00 -25.62 -1.68
C ALA A 258 -22.42 -24.26 -1.24
N VAL A 259 -22.94 -23.14 -1.77
CA VAL A 259 -22.58 -21.80 -1.30
C VAL A 259 -23.11 -21.53 0.10
N ILE A 260 -24.34 -21.98 0.41
CA ILE A 260 -24.93 -21.87 1.74
C ILE A 260 -24.11 -22.68 2.75
N GLU A 261 -23.72 -23.92 2.40
CA GLU A 261 -22.84 -24.74 3.22
C GLU A 261 -21.48 -24.05 3.44
N ALA A 262 -20.88 -23.46 2.40
CA ALA A 262 -19.62 -22.73 2.52
C ALA A 262 -19.74 -21.49 3.43
N LYS A 263 -20.86 -20.76 3.35
CA LYS A 263 -21.20 -19.64 4.23
C LYS A 263 -21.30 -20.09 5.69
N GLU A 264 -22.04 -21.17 5.97
CA GLU A 264 -22.16 -21.71 7.32
C GLU A 264 -20.81 -22.17 7.85
N LYS A 265 -20.03 -22.88 7.03
CA LYS A 265 -18.68 -23.33 7.39
C LYS A 265 -17.77 -22.15 7.73
N TYR A 266 -17.81 -21.08 6.93
CA TYR A 266 -17.08 -19.86 7.26
C TYR A 266 -17.53 -19.25 8.59
N LEU A 267 -18.84 -19.01 8.76
CA LEU A 267 -19.39 -18.37 9.95
C LEU A 267 -19.07 -19.14 11.23
N TYR A 268 -19.15 -20.48 11.22
CA TYR A 268 -19.04 -21.32 12.40
C TYR A 268 -17.67 -21.99 12.60
N GLN A 269 -16.76 -21.95 11.61
CA GLN A 269 -15.46 -22.62 11.72
C GLN A 269 -14.28 -21.71 11.34
N TYR A 270 -14.41 -20.87 10.33
CA TYR A 270 -13.26 -20.16 9.73
C TYR A 270 -13.20 -18.66 10.01
N SER A 271 -14.28 -18.03 10.49
CA SER A 271 -14.20 -16.68 11.03
C SER A 271 -13.31 -16.66 12.29
N ILE A 272 -12.74 -15.51 12.62
CA ILE A 272 -11.66 -15.43 13.63
C ILE A 272 -12.04 -16.00 15.00
N TYR A 273 -13.30 -15.81 15.44
CA TYR A 273 -13.77 -16.28 16.74
C TYR A 273 -13.84 -17.81 16.83
N PRO A 274 -14.62 -18.52 15.98
CA PRO A 274 -14.63 -19.98 15.97
C PRO A 274 -13.26 -20.58 15.66
N LEU A 275 -12.48 -19.99 14.75
CA LEU A 275 -11.14 -20.52 14.44
C LEU A 275 -10.26 -20.57 15.69
N VAL A 276 -10.24 -19.49 16.48
CA VAL A 276 -9.45 -19.43 17.72
C VAL A 276 -10.00 -20.38 18.78
N VAL A 277 -11.31 -20.45 18.95
CA VAL A 277 -11.94 -21.35 19.93
C VAL A 277 -11.69 -22.81 19.58
N ASN A 278 -11.83 -23.19 18.31
CA ASN A 278 -11.56 -24.54 17.83
C ASN A 278 -10.07 -24.87 17.99
N PHE A 279 -9.17 -23.94 17.62
CA PHE A 279 -7.74 -24.11 17.83
C PHE A 279 -7.37 -24.39 19.30
N ILE A 280 -7.93 -23.63 20.24
CA ILE A 280 -7.72 -23.84 21.68
C ILE A 280 -8.18 -25.23 22.13
N LYS A 281 -9.38 -25.65 21.67
CA LYS A 281 -9.98 -26.93 22.02
C LYS A 281 -9.20 -28.11 21.43
N GLU A 282 -8.90 -28.07 20.14
CA GLU A 282 -8.23 -29.16 19.40
C GLU A 282 -6.80 -29.39 19.89
N ASN A 283 -6.10 -28.32 20.28
CA ASN A 283 -4.74 -28.41 20.81
C ASN A 283 -4.70 -28.61 22.34
N ASN A 284 -5.87 -28.78 22.99
CA ASN A 284 -6.00 -28.95 24.44
C ASN A 284 -5.18 -27.93 25.23
N ILE A 285 -5.21 -26.65 24.83
CA ILE A 285 -4.40 -25.61 25.47
C ILE A 285 -4.98 -25.34 26.86
N GLU A 286 -4.35 -25.91 27.89
CA GLU A 286 -4.87 -25.89 29.25
C GLU A 286 -4.97 -24.47 29.83
N LEU A 287 -6.02 -24.25 30.61
CA LEU A 287 -6.11 -23.11 31.52
C LEU A 287 -5.11 -23.32 32.66
N THR A 288 -4.06 -22.52 32.71
CA THR A 288 -3.10 -22.57 33.81
C THR A 288 -3.34 -21.48 34.83
N ASN A 289 -3.20 -21.83 36.11
CA ASN A 289 -3.25 -20.88 37.23
C ASN A 289 -1.95 -20.04 37.35
N SER A 290 -0.88 -20.42 36.64
CA SER A 290 0.41 -19.73 36.68
C SER A 290 0.45 -18.53 35.73
N LYS A 291 -0.40 -17.53 35.98
CA LYS A 291 -0.44 -16.29 35.21
C LYS A 291 0.55 -15.27 35.76
N LYS A 292 1.35 -14.68 34.88
CA LYS A 292 2.28 -13.60 35.22
C LYS A 292 2.02 -12.40 34.34
N LYS A 293 2.47 -11.22 34.77
CA LYS A 293 2.43 -10.04 33.91
C LYS A 293 3.36 -10.28 32.72
N ILE A 294 2.78 -10.31 31.52
CA ILE A 294 3.53 -10.38 30.27
C ILE A 294 3.42 -9.05 29.53
N ILE A 295 4.47 -8.72 28.78
CA ILE A 295 4.56 -7.52 27.96
C ILE A 295 4.86 -8.01 26.54
N LEU A 296 4.02 -7.62 25.60
CA LEU A 296 4.26 -7.83 24.17
C LEU A 296 4.59 -6.48 23.55
N SER A 297 5.48 -6.47 22.57
CA SER A 297 5.92 -5.31 21.80
C SER A 297 5.50 -5.43 20.35
N SER A 298 5.10 -4.30 19.74
CA SER A 298 4.71 -4.25 18.33
C SER A 298 5.90 -4.52 17.41
N ARG A 299 5.63 -4.90 16.15
CA ARG A 299 6.68 -5.10 15.14
C ARG A 299 7.57 -3.87 14.98
N THR A 300 6.95 -2.68 14.98
CA THR A 300 7.65 -1.40 14.87
C THR A 300 8.58 -1.15 16.06
N SER A 301 8.14 -1.42 17.29
CA SER A 301 8.95 -1.29 18.50
C SER A 301 10.17 -2.22 18.49
N MET A 302 9.96 -3.48 18.12
CA MET A 302 11.02 -4.49 18.07
C MET A 302 12.10 -4.15 17.03
N SER A 303 11.71 -3.63 15.86
CA SER A 303 12.66 -3.18 14.84
C SER A 303 13.60 -2.06 15.34
N LYS A 304 13.09 -1.16 16.20
CA LYS A 304 13.87 -0.07 16.82
C LYS A 304 14.85 -0.61 17.86
N ILE A 305 14.41 -1.56 18.71
CA ILE A 305 15.25 -2.21 19.72
C ILE A 305 16.43 -2.95 19.07
N LYS A 306 16.17 -3.67 17.97
CA LYS A 306 17.22 -4.37 17.19
C LYS A 306 18.25 -3.41 16.60
N LYS A 307 17.82 -2.26 16.05
CA LYS A 307 18.73 -1.20 15.55
C LYS A 307 19.60 -0.60 16.68
N MET A 308 19.05 -0.43 17.88
CA MET A 308 19.83 0.01 19.04
C MET A 308 20.83 -1.05 19.51
N SER A 309 20.41 -2.31 19.61
CA SER A 309 21.28 -3.41 20.09
C SER A 309 22.44 -3.67 19.11
N VAL A 310 22.19 -3.59 17.80
CA VAL A 310 23.23 -3.72 16.77
C VAL A 310 24.22 -2.54 16.85
N LYS A 311 23.75 -1.30 17.04
CA LYS A 311 24.63 -0.13 17.28
C LYS A 311 25.47 -0.28 18.55
N GLN A 312 24.89 -0.82 19.62
CA GLN A 312 25.59 -1.09 20.89
C GLN A 312 26.67 -2.16 20.71
N THR A 313 26.33 -3.21 19.96
CA THR A 313 27.21 -4.36 19.68
C THR A 313 28.35 -3.95 18.76
N ILE A 314 28.09 -3.16 17.72
CA ILE A 314 29.12 -2.60 16.84
C ILE A 314 30.06 -1.68 17.62
N ARG A 315 29.55 -0.82 18.51
CA ARG A 315 30.42 0.01 19.40
C ARG A 315 31.28 -0.85 20.32
N ASN A 316 30.71 -1.90 20.91
CA ASN A 316 31.44 -2.81 21.80
C ASN A 316 32.49 -3.64 21.06
N ILE A 317 32.21 -4.05 19.81
CA ILE A 317 33.16 -4.78 18.95
C ILE A 317 34.29 -3.85 18.50
N ILE A 318 33.98 -2.64 18.03
CA ILE A 318 34.99 -1.65 17.62
C ILE A 318 35.92 -1.27 18.79
N SER A 319 35.40 -1.23 20.01
CA SER A 319 36.20 -0.96 21.22
C SER A 319 37.13 -2.11 21.65
N LYS A 320 37.01 -3.30 21.05
CA LYS A 320 37.66 -4.54 21.53
C LYS A 320 38.55 -5.24 20.49
N ILE A 321 38.90 -4.61 19.37
CA ILE A 321 39.78 -5.22 18.35
C ILE A 321 41.22 -4.67 18.45
N PRO A 322 42.21 -5.46 18.91
CA PRO A 322 43.62 -5.31 18.55
C PRO A 322 43.89 -5.84 17.13
N VAL A 323 44.88 -5.23 16.48
CA VAL A 323 45.28 -5.44 15.08
C VAL A 323 45.74 -6.89 14.80
N LEU A 324 45.07 -7.51 13.83
CA LEU A 324 45.43 -8.63 12.93
C LEU A 324 46.20 -9.85 13.50
N GLY A 325 45.59 -11.03 13.38
CA GLY A 325 46.30 -12.31 13.49
C GLY A 325 45.42 -13.53 13.24
N ASN A 326 45.57 -14.11 12.05
CA ASN A 326 45.13 -15.42 11.55
C ASN A 326 44.68 -16.48 12.57
N VAL A 327 43.55 -17.15 12.30
CA VAL A 327 43.36 -18.59 12.59
C VAL A 327 42.32 -19.17 11.61
N TRP A 328 42.67 -20.23 10.88
CA TRP A 328 41.71 -21.25 10.46
C TRP A 328 42.37 -22.63 10.45
N HIS A 329 42.02 -23.45 11.43
CA HIS A 329 42.10 -24.90 11.37
C HIS A 329 40.79 -25.44 11.96
N TYR A 330 40.03 -26.20 11.17
CA TYR A 330 39.38 -27.48 11.51
C TYR A 330 38.37 -27.85 10.40
N ARG A 331 38.75 -28.87 9.62
CA ARG A 331 37.90 -29.86 8.94
C ARG A 331 37.27 -30.76 10.03
N ASN A 332 36.13 -31.44 9.94
CA ASN A 332 35.23 -31.87 8.87
C ASN A 332 33.90 -32.27 9.54
N LEU A 333 32.75 -31.97 8.93
CA LEU A 333 31.52 -32.80 8.85
C LEU A 333 30.41 -31.93 8.22
N GLY A 334 30.25 -31.98 6.90
CA GLY A 334 29.21 -31.19 6.22
C GLY A 334 29.36 -31.03 4.70
N LEU A 335 30.08 -31.92 4.02
CA LEU A 335 30.38 -31.76 2.59
C LEU A 335 29.25 -32.32 1.70
N TYR A 336 28.05 -31.74 1.82
CA TYR A 336 27.05 -31.75 0.74
C TYR A 336 26.01 -30.62 0.90
N HIS A 337 25.63 -30.25 2.12
CA HIS A 337 24.75 -29.09 2.39
C HIS A 337 25.47 -27.74 2.36
N GLU A 338 26.75 -27.69 2.76
CA GLU A 338 27.50 -26.41 2.76
C GLU A 338 27.70 -25.80 1.38
N SER A 339 27.75 -26.59 0.29
CA SER A 339 28.00 -26.06 -1.06
C SER A 339 26.77 -25.37 -1.65
N ILE A 340 25.58 -25.91 -1.39
CA ILE A 340 24.30 -25.33 -1.81
C ILE A 340 23.98 -24.09 -0.97
N GLU A 341 24.19 -24.17 0.34
CA GLU A 341 23.91 -23.06 1.26
C GLU A 341 24.92 -21.91 1.09
N LYS A 342 26.22 -22.20 0.86
CA LYS A 342 27.20 -21.17 0.47
C LYS A 342 26.82 -20.51 -0.85
N LYS A 343 26.39 -21.28 -1.85
CA LYS A 343 25.96 -20.74 -3.16
C LYS A 343 24.71 -19.85 -3.01
N ARG A 344 23.71 -20.30 -2.23
CA ARG A 344 22.50 -19.53 -1.91
C ARG A 344 22.83 -18.22 -1.17
N LEU A 345 23.69 -18.28 -0.15
CA LEU A 345 24.18 -17.10 0.58
C LEU A 345 24.99 -16.16 -0.32
N GLN A 346 25.68 -16.68 -1.33
CA GLN A 346 26.45 -15.89 -2.28
C GLN A 346 25.54 -15.18 -3.29
N GLU A 347 24.51 -15.86 -3.78
CA GLU A 347 23.47 -15.31 -4.65
C GLU A 347 22.59 -14.29 -3.91
N GLU A 348 22.25 -14.54 -2.65
CA GLU A 348 21.49 -13.62 -1.79
C GLU A 348 22.32 -12.39 -1.41
N LYS A 349 23.62 -12.55 -1.12
CA LYS A 349 24.54 -11.42 -0.97
C LYS A 349 24.70 -10.62 -2.25
N ALA A 350 24.70 -11.27 -3.42
CA ALA A 350 24.76 -10.57 -4.70
C ALA A 350 23.48 -9.76 -4.95
N ARG A 351 22.29 -10.33 -4.71
CA ARG A 351 21.00 -9.63 -4.81
C ARG A 351 20.87 -8.49 -3.81
N LEU A 352 21.28 -8.68 -2.57
CA LEU A 352 21.29 -7.62 -1.55
C LEU A 352 22.26 -6.51 -1.93
N LYS A 353 23.44 -6.86 -2.46
CA LYS A 353 24.39 -5.87 -2.95
C LYS A 353 23.82 -5.08 -4.12
N GLU A 354 23.15 -5.74 -5.05
CA GLU A 354 22.47 -5.13 -6.20
C GLU A 354 21.36 -4.16 -5.75
N TYR A 355 20.50 -4.58 -4.82
CA TYR A 355 19.45 -3.72 -4.23
C TYR A 355 20.02 -2.55 -3.44
N LEU A 356 21.03 -2.77 -2.60
CA LEU A 356 21.68 -1.70 -1.82
C LEU A 356 22.42 -0.68 -2.71
N THR A 357 22.67 -1.03 -3.97
CA THR A 357 23.23 -0.13 -4.98
C THR A 357 22.21 0.36 -6.01
N SER A 358 20.93 -0.03 -5.87
CA SER A 358 19.88 0.41 -6.81
C SER A 358 19.52 1.87 -6.58
N ASN A 359 19.11 2.55 -7.65
CA ASN A 359 18.62 3.93 -7.59
C ASN A 359 17.43 4.06 -6.63
N ASP A 360 16.57 3.04 -6.56
CA ASP A 360 15.41 3.01 -5.65
C ASP A 360 15.84 3.03 -4.17
N TYR A 361 16.84 2.24 -3.79
CA TYR A 361 17.34 2.24 -2.41
C TYR A 361 18.01 3.56 -2.04
N ILE A 362 18.77 4.14 -2.97
CA ILE A 362 19.40 5.46 -2.81
C ILE A 362 18.33 6.53 -2.61
N GLN A 363 17.29 6.54 -3.45
CA GLN A 363 16.17 7.48 -3.34
C GLN A 363 15.39 7.28 -2.03
N GLU A 364 15.15 6.03 -1.61
CA GLU A 364 14.55 5.73 -0.31
C GLU A 364 15.36 6.32 0.84
N GLN A 365 16.70 6.26 0.78
CA GLN A 365 17.55 6.88 1.81
C GLN A 365 17.46 8.41 1.80
N ARG A 366 17.40 9.04 0.61
CA ARG A 366 17.29 10.49 0.46
C ARG A 366 15.96 11.03 0.99
N CYS A 367 14.86 10.29 0.82
CA CYS A 367 13.53 10.70 1.28
C CYS A 367 13.32 10.57 2.80
N LYS A 368 14.09 9.73 3.50
CA LYS A 368 13.96 9.54 4.97
C LYS A 368 13.98 10.85 5.78
N PRO A 369 14.98 11.74 5.61
CA PRO A 369 14.97 13.01 6.33
C PRO A 369 13.78 13.91 5.94
N TRP A 370 13.36 13.94 4.68
CA TRP A 370 12.17 14.71 4.23
C TRP A 370 10.89 14.27 4.95
N PHE A 371 10.65 12.95 5.02
CA PHE A 371 9.48 12.42 5.73
C PHE A 371 9.56 12.61 7.24
N ALA A 372 10.76 12.51 7.84
CA ALA A 372 10.96 12.76 9.26
C ALA A 372 10.58 14.20 9.64
N ASP A 373 10.81 15.16 8.75
CA ASP A 373 10.44 16.56 8.93
C ASP A 373 8.98 16.88 8.52
N ASN A 374 8.21 15.85 8.16
CA ASN A 374 6.84 15.95 7.65
C ASN A 374 6.76 16.87 6.42
N GLY A 375 7.73 16.73 5.51
CA GLY A 375 7.99 17.66 4.42
C GLY A 375 6.77 17.97 3.55
N ASP A 376 6.00 16.96 3.15
CA ASP A 376 4.82 17.15 2.28
C ASP A 376 3.75 18.03 2.93
N LYS A 377 3.45 17.80 4.21
CA LYS A 377 2.37 18.50 4.92
C LYS A 377 2.82 19.81 5.56
N LYS A 378 4.12 19.97 5.82
CA LYS A 378 4.69 21.12 6.52
C LYS A 378 5.52 22.01 5.61
N LEU A 379 6.59 21.47 5.02
CA LEU A 379 7.57 22.24 4.26
C LEU A 379 7.03 22.62 2.87
N SER A 380 6.38 21.71 2.16
CA SER A 380 5.83 21.95 0.82
C SER A 380 4.76 23.06 0.82
N LEU A 381 3.93 23.13 1.87
CA LEU A 381 2.80 24.08 1.98
C LEU A 381 3.11 25.36 2.78
N SER A 382 4.33 25.53 3.32
CA SER A 382 4.71 26.72 4.10
C SER A 382 5.43 27.76 3.24
N CYS A 383 4.94 29.00 3.26
CA CYS A 383 5.63 30.16 2.72
C CYS A 383 5.02 31.40 3.37
N ASP A 384 5.62 31.87 4.46
CA ASP A 384 5.01 32.88 5.35
C ASP A 384 4.82 34.26 4.70
N ILE A 385 5.38 34.48 3.51
CA ILE A 385 5.21 35.74 2.77
C ILE A 385 3.93 35.77 1.91
N LEU A 386 3.28 34.63 1.70
CA LEU A 386 2.13 34.52 0.81
C LEU A 386 0.88 35.11 1.45
N ASN A 387 0.10 35.79 0.61
CA ASN A 387 -1.19 36.38 0.96
C ASN A 387 -2.10 36.42 -0.28
N GLU A 388 -3.27 37.06 -0.15
CA GLU A 388 -4.29 37.08 -1.18
C GLU A 388 -3.89 37.83 -2.45
N ASN A 389 -2.85 38.68 -2.37
CA ASN A 389 -2.28 39.43 -3.50
C ASN A 389 -1.07 38.73 -4.11
N SER A 390 -0.66 37.57 -3.58
CA SER A 390 0.52 36.87 -4.08
C SER A 390 0.26 36.18 -5.42
N THR A 391 1.29 36.16 -6.27
CA THR A 391 1.32 35.37 -7.52
C THR A 391 2.15 34.11 -7.31
N VAL A 392 1.53 32.95 -7.56
CA VAL A 392 2.14 31.63 -7.41
C VAL A 392 2.13 30.91 -8.76
N LEU A 393 3.24 30.27 -9.12
CA LEU A 393 3.33 29.40 -10.29
C LEU A 393 3.53 27.95 -9.84
N ASP A 394 2.71 27.04 -10.37
CA ASP A 394 2.77 25.59 -10.17
C ASP A 394 3.17 24.93 -11.49
N PHE A 395 4.45 24.55 -11.62
CA PHE A 395 4.93 23.78 -12.76
C PHE A 395 4.79 22.28 -12.45
N GLY A 396 4.00 21.59 -13.29
CA GLY A 396 3.61 20.18 -13.10
C GLY A 396 2.42 20.06 -12.15
N GLY A 397 1.25 20.51 -12.60
CA GLY A 397 0.05 20.61 -11.77
C GLY A 397 -0.54 19.25 -11.36
N TYR A 398 -0.35 18.20 -12.15
CA TYR A 398 -0.91 16.87 -11.95
C TYR A 398 -2.43 16.96 -11.67
N GLU A 399 -2.95 16.45 -10.56
CA GLU A 399 -4.38 16.55 -10.20
C GLU A 399 -4.79 17.91 -9.57
N GLY A 400 -3.86 18.88 -9.48
CA GLY A 400 -4.11 20.21 -8.93
C GLY A 400 -4.26 20.28 -7.40
N GLN A 401 -3.93 19.20 -6.68
CA GLN A 401 -4.09 19.12 -5.23
C GLN A 401 -3.21 20.15 -4.49
N TRP A 402 -1.94 20.30 -4.88
CA TRP A 402 -1.04 21.28 -4.26
C TRP A 402 -1.56 22.71 -4.44
N SER A 403 -2.01 23.04 -5.66
CA SER A 403 -2.65 24.32 -5.96
C SER A 403 -3.91 24.56 -5.11
N SER A 404 -4.75 23.53 -4.89
CA SER A 404 -5.89 23.60 -3.98
C SER A 404 -5.48 23.97 -2.55
N ASP A 405 -4.42 23.34 -2.04
CA ASP A 405 -3.97 23.51 -0.66
C ASP A 405 -3.31 24.87 -0.43
N ILE A 406 -2.50 25.35 -1.39
CA ILE A 406 -1.92 26.70 -1.36
C ILE A 406 -3.02 27.77 -1.43
N TYR A 407 -3.98 27.60 -2.34
CA TYR A 407 -5.11 28.53 -2.45
C TYR A 407 -5.91 28.58 -1.16
N SER A 408 -6.22 27.43 -0.57
CA SER A 408 -6.99 27.33 0.67
C SER A 408 -6.28 28.01 1.85
N LYS A 409 -4.94 28.01 1.85
CA LYS A 409 -4.15 28.58 2.94
C LYS A 409 -3.89 30.08 2.80
N TYR A 410 -3.70 30.59 1.59
CA TYR A 410 -3.25 31.97 1.37
C TYR A 410 -4.14 32.80 0.44
N ASN A 411 -5.13 32.19 -0.22
CA ASN A 411 -6.05 32.86 -1.16
C ASN A 411 -5.33 33.61 -2.31
N SER A 412 -4.14 33.12 -2.68
CA SER A 412 -3.27 33.70 -3.70
C SER A 412 -3.80 33.45 -5.11
N THR A 413 -3.29 34.20 -6.10
CA THR A 413 -3.53 33.90 -7.52
C THR A 413 -2.51 32.86 -7.99
N ILE A 414 -2.99 31.74 -8.53
CA ILE A 414 -2.16 30.59 -8.90
C ILE A 414 -2.28 30.34 -10.40
N TYR A 415 -1.13 30.19 -11.06
CA TYR A 415 -1.02 29.79 -12.46
C TYR A 415 -0.46 28.36 -12.50
N VAL A 416 -1.25 27.43 -13.03
CA VAL A 416 -0.95 26.01 -13.09
C VAL A 416 -0.59 25.63 -14.51
N PHE A 417 0.58 25.03 -14.70
CA PHE A 417 1.09 24.59 -15.98
C PHE A 417 1.14 23.06 -16.00
N GLU A 418 0.24 22.46 -16.76
CA GLU A 418 0.10 21.01 -16.88
C GLU A 418 0.09 20.62 -18.37
N PRO A 419 1.22 20.14 -18.91
CA PRO A 419 1.31 19.78 -20.33
C PRO A 419 0.46 18.57 -20.72
N TYR A 420 0.09 17.68 -19.78
CA TYR A 420 -0.75 16.54 -20.09
C TYR A 420 -2.23 16.93 -20.07
N LYS A 421 -2.83 16.97 -21.26
CA LYS A 421 -4.21 17.46 -21.47
C LYS A 421 -5.27 16.85 -20.56
N LEU A 422 -5.16 15.56 -20.23
CA LEU A 422 -6.14 14.91 -19.35
C LEU A 422 -6.12 15.55 -17.97
N PHE A 423 -4.94 15.71 -17.36
CA PHE A 423 -4.78 16.37 -16.08
C PHE A 423 -5.13 17.85 -16.16
N ALA A 424 -4.68 18.57 -17.18
CA ALA A 424 -5.07 19.98 -17.37
C ALA A 424 -6.59 20.17 -17.39
N SER A 425 -7.32 19.32 -18.13
CA SER A 425 -8.79 19.36 -18.20
C SER A 425 -9.45 19.06 -16.85
N GLN A 426 -8.91 18.11 -16.08
CA GLN A 426 -9.41 17.81 -14.74
C GLN A 426 -9.18 18.97 -13.76
N ILE A 427 -8.02 19.64 -13.83
CA ILE A 427 -7.72 20.83 -13.03
C ILE A 427 -8.65 21.99 -13.42
N GLU A 428 -8.87 22.21 -14.72
CA GLU A 428 -9.80 23.23 -15.22
C GLU A 428 -11.23 22.99 -14.71
N GLU A 429 -11.73 21.77 -14.81
CA GLU A 429 -13.06 21.41 -14.29
C GLU A 429 -13.15 21.62 -12.78
N ARG A 430 -12.13 21.14 -12.03
CA ARG A 430 -12.02 21.27 -10.58
C ARG A 430 -12.09 22.72 -10.12
N PHE A 431 -11.49 23.64 -10.88
CA PHE A 431 -11.41 25.05 -10.52
C PHE A 431 -12.25 25.98 -11.41
N ALA A 432 -13.21 25.46 -12.17
CA ALA A 432 -14.03 26.23 -13.13
C ALA A 432 -14.77 27.42 -12.51
N LYS A 433 -15.06 27.36 -11.20
CA LYS A 433 -15.73 28.43 -10.44
C LYS A 433 -14.77 29.31 -9.62
N ASN A 434 -13.46 29.11 -9.75
CA ASN A 434 -12.44 29.83 -9.01
C ASN A 434 -11.59 30.71 -9.95
N PRO A 435 -11.86 32.03 -10.03
CA PRO A 435 -11.16 32.92 -10.96
C PRO A 435 -9.68 33.18 -10.58
N LYS A 436 -9.24 32.76 -9.39
CA LYS A 436 -7.86 32.94 -8.92
C LYS A 436 -6.94 31.78 -9.30
N ILE A 437 -7.45 30.67 -9.81
CA ILE A 437 -6.64 29.54 -10.29
C ILE A 437 -6.79 29.50 -11.80
N LYS A 438 -5.68 29.72 -12.51
CA LYS A 438 -5.62 29.75 -13.98
C LYS A 438 -4.81 28.55 -14.45
N VAL A 439 -5.38 27.75 -15.35
CA VAL A 439 -4.76 26.52 -15.83
C VAL A 439 -4.32 26.70 -17.28
N PHE A 440 -3.17 26.13 -17.63
CA PHE A 440 -2.59 26.13 -18.96
C PHE A 440 -2.21 24.71 -19.35
N ASP A 441 -2.71 24.25 -20.50
CA ASP A 441 -2.50 22.89 -21.05
C ASP A 441 -1.13 22.69 -21.72
N PHE A 442 -0.13 23.46 -21.27
CA PHE A 442 1.24 23.44 -21.74
C PHE A 442 2.21 23.65 -20.58
N GLY A 443 3.44 23.14 -20.74
CA GLY A 443 4.54 23.41 -19.81
C GLY A 443 5.33 24.66 -20.21
N LEU A 444 6.16 25.17 -19.31
CA LEU A 444 7.14 26.21 -19.62
C LEU A 444 8.55 25.63 -19.76
N SER A 445 9.31 26.13 -20.72
CA SER A 445 10.70 25.75 -20.97
C SER A 445 11.54 26.94 -21.47
N ASN A 446 12.75 26.67 -21.98
CA ASN A 446 13.64 27.65 -22.59
C ASN A 446 13.27 28.06 -24.03
N LYS A 447 12.33 27.35 -24.66
CA LYS A 447 11.90 27.59 -26.05
C LYS A 447 10.49 27.05 -26.31
N ASP A 448 9.89 27.50 -27.41
CA ASP A 448 8.68 26.86 -27.93
C ASP A 448 9.02 25.54 -28.60
N ILE A 449 8.45 24.44 -28.12
CA ILE A 449 8.66 23.11 -28.70
C ILE A 449 7.45 22.20 -28.45
N THR A 450 7.16 21.35 -29.42
CA THR A 450 6.33 20.16 -29.21
C THR A 450 7.25 18.97 -29.02
N THR A 451 7.06 18.25 -27.93
CA THR A 451 7.89 17.10 -27.55
C THR A 451 7.03 16.00 -26.98
N LYS A 452 7.60 14.80 -26.86
CA LYS A 452 6.92 13.64 -26.31
C LYS A 452 7.07 13.60 -24.79
N LEU A 453 5.95 13.37 -24.12
CA LEU A 453 5.87 12.99 -22.72
C LEU A 453 5.55 11.50 -22.67
N TYR A 454 6.32 10.75 -21.91
CA TYR A 454 6.16 9.31 -21.74
C TYR A 454 5.47 9.07 -20.41
N LEU A 455 4.34 8.37 -20.46
CA LEU A 455 3.54 8.12 -19.28
C LEU A 455 4.16 6.94 -18.51
N SER A 456 4.29 7.09 -17.20
CA SER A 456 4.56 5.99 -16.28
C SER A 456 3.54 6.06 -15.13
N ASP A 457 3.16 4.91 -14.56
CA ASP A 457 1.99 4.75 -13.68
C ASP A 457 1.90 5.70 -12.46
N ASN A 458 2.97 6.42 -12.10
CA ASN A 458 2.98 7.39 -10.98
C ASN A 458 3.66 8.74 -11.30
N ALA A 459 4.09 8.98 -12.54
CA ALA A 459 4.72 10.23 -12.97
C ALA A 459 4.74 10.38 -14.50
N SER A 460 4.65 11.61 -14.98
CA SER A 460 4.77 11.96 -16.40
C SER A 460 6.22 12.31 -16.74
N THR A 461 7.00 11.38 -17.30
CA THR A 461 8.43 11.61 -17.57
C THR A 461 8.69 12.03 -19.01
N MET A 462 9.70 12.85 -19.26
CA MET A 462 10.04 13.28 -20.62
C MET A 462 10.73 12.19 -21.48
N PHE A 463 10.95 10.98 -20.94
CA PHE A 463 11.69 9.91 -21.60
C PHE A 463 11.17 8.51 -21.21
N GLY A 464 10.88 7.66 -22.21
CA GLY A 464 10.31 6.31 -22.06
C GLY A 464 10.30 5.50 -23.37
N LYS A 465 9.65 4.32 -23.39
CA LYS A 465 9.53 3.46 -24.60
C LYS A 465 8.47 4.04 -25.57
N GLU A 466 8.68 3.89 -26.87
CA GLU A 466 7.92 4.59 -27.94
C GLU A 466 6.40 4.34 -27.96
N GLU A 467 5.90 3.28 -27.31
CA GLU A 467 4.50 2.84 -27.44
C GLU A 467 3.48 3.60 -26.56
N GLU A 468 3.92 4.45 -25.63
CA GLU A 468 3.04 5.23 -24.71
C GLU A 468 3.44 6.72 -24.58
N ALA A 469 3.85 7.32 -25.70
CA ALA A 469 4.21 8.74 -25.75
C ALA A 469 3.05 9.63 -26.21
N VAL A 470 2.78 10.72 -25.47
CA VAL A 470 1.82 11.76 -25.85
C VAL A 470 2.54 13.06 -26.22
N ASP A 471 2.09 13.73 -27.28
CA ASP A 471 2.65 15.03 -27.66
C ASP A 471 2.19 16.10 -26.68
N ILE A 472 3.16 16.79 -26.09
CA ILE A 472 2.95 17.94 -25.22
C ILE A 472 3.55 19.20 -25.83
N LYS A 473 2.99 20.34 -25.43
CA LYS A 473 3.49 21.65 -25.80
C LYS A 473 4.27 22.26 -24.65
N LEU A 474 5.44 22.78 -24.96
CA LEU A 474 6.23 23.62 -24.07
C LEU A 474 6.36 25.00 -24.70
N GLN A 475 6.15 26.04 -23.91
CA GLN A 475 6.31 27.44 -24.34
C GLN A 475 7.53 28.07 -23.68
N LYS A 476 8.14 29.04 -24.35
CA LYS A 476 9.24 29.82 -23.78
C LYS A 476 8.74 30.64 -22.58
N ALA A 477 9.29 30.36 -21.39
CA ALA A 477 8.79 30.93 -20.13
C ALA A 477 8.75 32.46 -20.10
N THR A 478 9.78 33.12 -20.64
CA THR A 478 9.86 34.59 -20.67
C THR A 478 8.85 35.25 -21.58
N ASP A 479 8.44 34.57 -22.66
CA ASP A 479 7.45 35.09 -23.60
C ASP A 479 6.07 35.04 -22.94
N PHE A 480 5.76 33.92 -22.26
CA PHE A 480 4.57 33.78 -21.42
C PHE A 480 4.50 34.87 -20.33
N PHE A 481 5.59 35.11 -19.57
CA PHE A 481 5.59 36.15 -18.54
C PHE A 481 5.34 37.55 -19.10
N LYS A 482 5.90 37.86 -20.28
CA LYS A 482 5.69 39.12 -20.97
C LYS A 482 4.25 39.28 -21.45
N GLU A 483 3.67 38.23 -22.05
CA GLU A 483 2.30 38.23 -22.54
C GLU A 483 1.29 38.43 -21.40
N HIS A 484 1.51 37.76 -20.27
CA HIS A 484 0.64 37.82 -19.10
C HIS A 484 0.98 38.94 -18.11
N GLN A 485 1.95 39.81 -18.43
CA GLN A 485 2.38 40.94 -17.59
C GLN A 485 2.78 40.48 -16.17
N ILE A 486 3.51 39.38 -16.07
CA ILE A 486 4.01 38.82 -14.81
C ILE A 486 5.42 39.37 -14.56
N ASP A 487 5.49 40.48 -13.83
CA ASP A 487 6.77 41.14 -13.51
C ASP A 487 7.46 40.53 -12.28
N THR A 488 6.71 39.95 -11.35
CA THR A 488 7.22 39.35 -10.12
C THR A 488 6.41 38.13 -9.71
N VAL A 489 7.07 37.15 -9.09
CA VAL A 489 6.44 35.92 -8.61
C VAL A 489 6.82 35.70 -7.14
N ASP A 490 5.84 35.44 -6.28
CA ASP A 490 6.10 35.25 -4.85
C ASP A 490 6.55 33.82 -4.53
N LEU A 491 6.02 32.83 -5.23
CA LEU A 491 6.39 31.42 -5.10
C LEU A 491 6.30 30.68 -6.43
N VAL A 492 7.36 29.95 -6.75
CA VAL A 492 7.37 28.90 -7.77
C VAL A 492 7.46 27.55 -7.08
N LYS A 493 6.61 26.61 -7.46
CA LYS A 493 6.83 25.17 -7.23
C LYS A 493 7.14 24.51 -8.57
N MET A 494 8.18 23.70 -8.60
CA MET A 494 8.69 23.05 -9.81
C MET A 494 8.90 21.57 -9.55
N ASN A 495 8.03 20.75 -10.16
CA ASN A 495 8.14 19.30 -10.21
C ASN A 495 7.72 18.84 -11.61
N ILE A 496 8.67 18.77 -12.55
CA ILE A 496 8.40 18.57 -13.98
C ILE A 496 9.35 17.55 -14.62
N GLU A 497 9.80 16.56 -13.82
CA GLU A 497 10.39 15.30 -14.30
C GLU A 497 11.55 15.49 -15.30
N GLY A 498 12.48 16.41 -14.99
CA GLY A 498 13.67 16.74 -15.79
C GLY A 498 13.58 18.07 -16.54
N GLY A 499 12.38 18.64 -16.71
CA GLY A 499 12.22 19.97 -17.30
C GLY A 499 12.78 21.11 -16.45
N GLU A 500 13.01 20.87 -15.15
CA GLU A 500 13.45 21.88 -14.19
C GLU A 500 14.81 22.48 -14.53
N TYR A 501 15.70 21.69 -15.16
CA TYR A 501 17.05 22.14 -15.48
C TYR A 501 17.05 23.21 -16.57
N ASP A 502 16.46 22.91 -17.73
CA ASP A 502 16.37 23.83 -18.86
C ASP A 502 15.61 25.10 -18.49
N LEU A 503 14.54 24.95 -17.70
CA LEU A 503 13.74 26.09 -17.25
C LEU A 503 14.52 26.98 -16.27
N LEU A 504 15.17 26.42 -15.24
CA LEU A 504 15.92 27.23 -14.28
C LEU A 504 17.14 27.90 -14.93
N GLU A 505 17.87 27.20 -15.81
CA GLU A 505 18.98 27.78 -16.55
C GLU A 505 18.53 28.98 -17.40
N HIS A 506 17.42 28.83 -18.13
CA HIS A 506 16.81 29.89 -18.92
C HIS A 506 16.41 31.10 -18.07
N LEU A 507 15.72 30.88 -16.95
CA LEU A 507 15.32 31.96 -16.04
C LEU A 507 16.51 32.70 -15.44
N ILE A 508 17.62 32.00 -15.21
CA ILE A 508 18.86 32.60 -14.73
C ILE A 508 19.54 33.42 -15.84
N GLU A 509 19.63 32.87 -17.05
CA GLU A 509 20.27 33.52 -18.21
C GLU A 509 19.56 34.78 -18.65
N GLU A 510 18.22 34.77 -18.67
CA GLU A 510 17.38 35.92 -18.99
C GLU A 510 17.23 36.90 -17.80
N GLY A 511 17.83 36.57 -16.64
CA GLY A 511 17.83 37.42 -15.44
C GLY A 511 16.51 37.46 -14.67
N PHE A 512 15.43 36.84 -15.18
CA PHE A 512 14.12 36.79 -14.53
C PHE A 512 14.14 36.06 -13.18
N ILE A 513 15.15 35.22 -12.92
CA ILE A 513 15.31 34.54 -11.63
C ILE A 513 15.29 35.51 -10.44
N LYS A 514 15.75 36.76 -10.60
CA LYS A 514 15.75 37.80 -9.55
C LYS A 514 14.35 38.33 -9.21
N ASN A 515 13.38 38.07 -10.06
CA ASN A 515 11.98 38.49 -9.90
C ASN A 515 11.14 37.42 -9.18
N ILE A 516 11.73 36.28 -8.84
CA ILE A 516 11.09 35.19 -8.12
C ILE A 516 11.53 35.23 -6.66
N LYS A 517 10.60 35.41 -5.71
CA LYS A 517 10.94 35.54 -4.29
C LYS A 517 11.25 34.20 -3.63
N ASN A 518 10.54 33.14 -4.01
CA ASN A 518 10.74 31.80 -3.48
C ASN A 518 10.66 30.76 -4.59
N ILE A 519 11.59 29.82 -4.57
CA ILE A 519 11.66 28.70 -5.51
C ILE A 519 11.67 27.42 -4.70
N LYS A 520 10.67 26.57 -4.91
CA LYS A 520 10.65 25.18 -4.45
C LYS A 520 10.82 24.28 -5.65
N VAL A 521 11.89 23.48 -5.66
CA VAL A 521 12.22 22.63 -6.81
C VAL A 521 12.55 21.22 -6.34
N GLN A 522 12.04 20.24 -7.07
CA GLN A 522 12.47 18.85 -7.04
C GLN A 522 13.33 18.60 -8.27
N PHE A 523 14.62 18.30 -8.05
CA PHE A 523 15.52 17.87 -9.11
C PHE A 523 15.44 16.36 -9.28
N HIS A 524 15.34 15.90 -10.53
CA HIS A 524 15.28 14.49 -10.91
C HIS A 524 16.64 14.05 -11.47
N ASP A 525 17.20 12.95 -10.98
CA ASP A 525 18.52 12.41 -11.41
C ASP A 525 18.46 11.16 -12.28
N PHE A 526 17.26 10.65 -12.55
CA PHE A 526 17.04 9.47 -13.40
C PHE A 526 16.79 9.80 -14.87
N VAL A 527 16.65 11.09 -15.20
CA VAL A 527 16.23 11.55 -16.53
C VAL A 527 17.41 12.03 -17.39
N ILE A 528 18.47 12.55 -16.76
CA ILE A 528 19.57 13.23 -17.43
C ILE A 528 20.91 12.74 -16.87
N ASN A 529 21.85 12.36 -17.76
CA ASN A 529 23.13 11.74 -17.38
C ASN A 529 24.05 12.65 -16.52
N ASP A 530 23.94 13.97 -16.68
CA ASP A 530 24.72 14.99 -15.97
C ASP A 530 23.88 15.75 -14.91
N ALA A 531 22.77 15.16 -14.45
CA ALA A 531 21.85 15.77 -13.48
C ALA A 531 22.54 16.38 -12.26
N LYS A 532 23.49 15.66 -11.64
CA LYS A 532 24.24 16.16 -10.47
C LYS A 532 25.09 17.38 -10.78
N GLU A 533 25.72 17.40 -11.95
CA GLU A 533 26.58 18.50 -12.40
C GLU A 533 25.73 19.74 -12.70
N ARG A 534 24.64 19.57 -13.46
CA ARG A 534 23.69 20.65 -13.76
C ARG A 534 23.03 21.21 -12.51
N MET A 535 22.54 20.34 -11.61
CA MET A 535 21.96 20.75 -10.32
C MET A 535 22.97 21.60 -9.53
N THR A 536 24.23 21.15 -9.42
CA THR A 536 25.28 21.89 -8.70
C THR A 536 25.59 23.25 -9.36
N ALA A 537 25.61 23.30 -10.68
CA ALA A 537 25.81 24.55 -11.42
C ALA A 537 24.65 25.54 -11.22
N ILE A 538 23.41 25.06 -11.26
CA ILE A 538 22.20 25.84 -10.99
C ILE A 538 22.22 26.35 -9.55
N GLN A 539 22.48 25.50 -8.55
CA GLN A 539 22.59 25.89 -7.14
C GLN A 539 23.65 26.98 -6.93
N LYS A 540 24.81 26.87 -7.61
CA LYS A 540 25.86 27.90 -7.55
C LYS A 540 25.35 29.23 -8.10
N LYS A 541 24.67 29.24 -9.24
CA LYS A 541 24.08 30.45 -9.82
C LYS A 541 22.93 31.01 -8.95
N LEU A 542 22.05 30.16 -8.42
CA LEU A 542 20.99 30.53 -7.48
C LEU A 542 21.55 31.15 -6.21
N SER A 543 22.67 30.62 -5.68
CA SER A 543 23.31 31.14 -4.47
C SER A 543 23.79 32.60 -4.60
N LEU A 544 23.89 33.15 -5.82
CA LEU A 544 24.20 34.55 -6.04
C LEU A 544 23.02 35.45 -5.70
N THR A 545 21.80 35.02 -6.00
CA THR A 545 20.55 35.80 -5.88
C THR A 545 19.68 35.36 -4.71
N HIS A 546 19.75 34.10 -4.30
CA HIS A 546 18.93 33.45 -3.29
C HIS A 546 19.78 32.83 -2.17
N LYS A 547 19.18 32.67 -1.00
CA LYS A 547 19.68 31.85 0.11
C LYS A 547 18.88 30.55 0.19
N ILE A 548 19.55 29.47 0.53
CA ILE A 548 18.91 28.16 0.74
C ILE A 548 18.19 28.16 2.09
N VAL A 549 16.96 27.66 2.11
CA VAL A 549 16.13 27.50 3.32
C VAL A 549 16.23 26.06 3.83
N TYR A 550 16.07 25.10 2.94
CA TYR A 550 16.33 23.69 3.19
C TYR A 550 16.77 23.00 1.91
N GLN A 551 17.45 21.86 2.06
CA GLN A 551 17.96 21.06 0.96
C GLN A 551 17.89 19.59 1.30
N TYR A 552 17.13 18.84 0.52
CA TYR A 552 17.12 17.39 0.53
C TYR A 552 17.50 16.94 -0.88
N GLU A 553 18.71 16.39 -1.00
CA GLU A 553 19.33 16.05 -2.29
C GLU A 553 18.39 15.17 -3.15
N PHE A 554 18.05 15.65 -4.36
CA PHE A 554 17.10 15.00 -5.29
C PHE A 554 15.74 14.64 -4.68
N VAL A 555 15.32 15.39 -3.66
CA VAL A 555 13.98 15.29 -3.06
C VAL A 555 13.29 16.64 -3.15
N TRP A 556 13.75 17.65 -2.41
CA TRP A 556 13.20 19.00 -2.46
C TRP A 556 14.21 20.03 -1.97
N GLU A 557 14.25 21.16 -2.67
CA GLU A 557 15.00 22.35 -2.25
C GLU A 557 14.07 23.55 -2.15
N HIS A 558 14.36 24.46 -1.20
CA HIS A 558 13.71 25.76 -1.13
C HIS A 558 14.76 26.86 -1.08
N TRP A 559 14.68 27.76 -2.06
CA TRP A 559 15.51 28.93 -2.20
C TRP A 559 14.65 30.19 -2.00
N LYS A 560 15.14 31.14 -1.20
CA LYS A 560 14.50 32.43 -0.93
C LYS A 560 15.39 33.56 -1.42
N LEU A 561 14.83 34.53 -2.14
CA LEU A 561 15.57 35.70 -2.63
C LEU A 561 16.27 36.41 -1.47
N LYS A 562 17.52 36.82 -1.67
CA LYS A 562 18.25 37.60 -0.67
C LYS A 562 17.64 39.00 -0.55
N GLU A 563 17.66 39.50 0.67
CA GLU A 563 17.31 40.89 0.97
C GLU A 563 18.42 41.84 0.51
#